data_AF-A0A1Q7FXA8-F1
#
_entry.id   AF-A0A1Q7FXA8-F1
#
_cell.length_a   1.000
_cell.length_b   1.000
_cell.length_c   1.000
_cell.angle_alpha   90.00
_cell.angle_beta   90.00
_cell.angle_gamma   90.00
#
_symmetry.space_group_name_H-M   'P 1'
#
loop_
_entity.id
_entity.type
_entity.pdbx_description
1 polymer ?
#
loop_
_entity_poly.entity_id
_entity_poly.type
_entity_poly.pdbx_seq_one_letter_code
_entity_poly.pdbx_strand_id
1 'polypeptide(L)'
;MSARGGGLRRVEKEIVAEKAAALGRAGERLEQALAEVAELDARLAAASDPHARARLGPAYEQARARAASERLGLLIQREAIGLRHHRIVDQQFPEPPPLTGGPRGPGTTASGSASTAPTTLS
;
A
#
# COMPACT_ATOMS: atom_id res chain seq x y z
N MET A 1 -39.49 10.66 -24.82
CA MET A 1 -38.29 10.18 -24.08
C MET A 1 -38.74 9.73 -22.69
N SER A 2 -38.77 8.42 -22.45
CA SER A 2 -39.54 7.82 -21.34
C SER A 2 -38.87 8.03 -19.98
N ALA A 3 -39.64 8.48 -18.98
CA ALA A 3 -39.22 8.75 -17.61
C ALA A 3 -38.51 7.56 -16.92
N ARG A 4 -38.80 6.32 -17.35
CA ARG A 4 -38.10 5.12 -16.87
C ARG A 4 -36.60 5.10 -17.18
N GLY A 5 -36.19 5.63 -18.34
CA GLY A 5 -34.78 5.70 -18.70
C GLY A 5 -34.01 6.78 -17.92
N GLY A 6 -34.72 7.81 -17.44
CA GLY A 6 -34.13 8.83 -16.57
C GLY A 6 -33.85 8.32 -15.16
N GLY A 7 -34.78 7.53 -14.60
CA GLY A 7 -34.61 6.90 -13.29
C GLY A 7 -33.45 5.90 -13.24
N LEU A 8 -33.33 5.04 -14.26
CA LEU A 8 -32.24 4.06 -14.34
C LEU A 8 -30.85 4.74 -14.35
N ARG A 9 -30.68 5.79 -15.15
CA ARG A 9 -29.42 6.57 -15.20
C ARG A 9 -29.09 7.28 -13.89
N ARG A 10 -30.11 7.68 -13.11
CA ARG A 10 -29.90 8.29 -11.79
C ARG A 10 -29.37 7.28 -10.79
N VAL A 11 -30.00 6.10 -10.75
CA VAL A 11 -29.57 4.98 -9.89
C VAL A 11 -28.16 4.53 -10.25
N GLU A 12 -27.83 4.41 -11.54
CA GLU A 12 -26.46 4.08 -11.98
C GLU A 12 -25.42 5.09 -11.49
N LYS A 13 -25.72 6.40 -11.57
CA LYS A 13 -24.83 7.45 -11.06
C LYS A 13 -24.63 7.37 -9.54
N GLU A 14 -25.71 7.15 -8.79
CA GLU A 14 -25.65 6.98 -7.34
C GLU A 14 -24.79 5.77 -6.96
N ILE A 15 -24.97 4.64 -7.64
CA ILE A 15 -24.15 3.43 -7.44
C ILE A 15 -22.67 3.70 -7.73
N VAL A 16 -22.35 4.42 -8.80
CA VAL A 16 -20.96 4.78 -9.13
C VAL A 16 -20.36 5.71 -8.08
N ALA A 17 -21.12 6.70 -7.62
CA ALA A 17 -20.67 7.64 -6.59
C ALA A 17 -20.38 6.92 -5.26
N GLU A 18 -21.27 6.02 -4.83
CA GLU A 18 -21.07 5.23 -3.61
C GLU A 18 -19.85 4.30 -3.72
N LYS A 19 -19.64 3.66 -4.87
CA LYS A 19 -18.44 2.85 -5.14
C LYS A 19 -17.17 3.67 -5.05
N ALA A 20 -17.15 4.87 -5.64
CA ALA A 20 -16.01 5.76 -5.58
C ALA A 20 -15.71 6.22 -4.15
N ALA A 21 -16.75 6.59 -3.39
CA ALA A 21 -16.61 6.99 -1.99
C ALA A 21 -16.12 5.84 -1.10
N ALA A 22 -16.61 4.62 -1.32
CA ALA A 22 -16.15 3.43 -0.60
C ALA A 22 -14.66 3.13 -0.86
N LEU A 23 -14.23 3.23 -2.12
CA LEU A 23 -12.82 3.06 -2.50
C LEU A 23 -11.93 4.16 -1.91
N GLY A 24 -12.38 5.42 -1.90
CA GLY A 24 -11.67 6.52 -1.25
C GLY A 24 -11.42 6.23 0.23
N ARG A 25 -12.48 5.87 0.97
CA ARG A 25 -12.37 5.50 2.40
C ARG A 25 -11.49 4.27 2.64
N ALA A 26 -11.43 3.33 1.70
CA ALA A 26 -10.52 2.18 1.79
C ALA A 26 -9.05 2.59 1.57
N GLY A 27 -8.79 3.52 0.64
CA GLY A 27 -7.47 4.11 0.45
C GLY A 27 -6.99 4.87 1.70
N GLU A 28 -7.83 5.74 2.26
CA GLU A 28 -7.52 6.50 3.48
C GLU A 28 -7.17 5.59 4.67
N ARG A 29 -7.90 4.48 4.85
CA ARG A 29 -7.61 3.50 5.90
C ARG A 29 -6.27 2.80 5.69
N LEU A 30 -5.92 2.46 4.44
CA LEU A 30 -4.62 1.89 4.11
C LEU A 30 -3.49 2.89 4.39
N GLU A 31 -3.65 4.13 3.97
CA GLU A 31 -2.67 5.20 4.21
C GLU A 31 -2.42 5.41 5.71
N GLN A 32 -3.48 5.46 6.52
CA GLN A 32 -3.40 5.57 7.97
C GLN A 32 -2.65 4.37 8.58
N ALA A 33 -2.99 3.14 8.17
CA ALA A 33 -2.33 1.94 8.67
C ALA A 33 -0.83 1.90 8.32
N LEU A 34 -0.45 2.38 7.13
CA LEU A 34 0.95 2.47 6.72
C LEU A 34 1.72 3.55 7.48
N ALA A 35 1.09 4.69 7.78
CA ALA A 35 1.68 5.72 8.62
C ALA A 35 1.99 5.19 10.03
N GLU A 36 1.08 4.41 10.63
CA GLU A 36 1.30 3.76 11.93
C GLU A 36 2.47 2.78 11.89
N VAL A 37 2.58 1.97 10.82
CA VAL A 37 3.73 1.09 10.62
C VAL A 37 5.03 1.89 10.54
N ALA A 38 5.05 2.98 9.78
CA ALA A 38 6.23 3.83 9.61
C ALA A 38 6.68 4.49 10.92
N GLU A 39 5.72 4.97 11.74
CA GLU A 39 6.03 5.54 13.06
C GLU A 39 6.66 4.49 13.98
N LEU A 40 6.07 3.30 14.08
CA LEU A 40 6.57 2.21 14.91
C LEU A 40 7.93 1.71 14.42
N ASP A 41 8.14 1.70 13.10
CA ASP A 41 9.41 1.34 12.48
C ASP A 41 10.52 2.34 12.85
N ALA A 42 10.24 3.64 12.80
CA ALA A 42 11.16 4.69 13.21
C ALA A 42 11.50 4.59 14.70
N ARG A 43 10.51 4.31 15.56
CA ARG A 43 10.71 4.10 17.00
C ARG A 43 11.55 2.86 17.28
N LEU A 44 11.33 1.77 16.55
CA LEU A 44 12.17 0.57 16.63
C LEU A 44 13.60 0.86 16.18
N ALA A 45 13.81 1.62 15.11
CA ALA A 45 15.14 2.01 14.64
C ALA A 45 15.89 2.88 15.65
N ALA A 46 15.19 3.80 16.33
CA ALA A 46 15.76 4.66 17.36
C ALA A 46 16.02 3.93 18.71
N ALA A 47 15.33 2.82 18.97
CA ALA A 47 15.49 2.07 20.21
C ALA A 47 16.79 1.27 20.23
N SER A 48 17.73 1.73 21.06
CA SER A 48 19.02 1.08 21.32
C SER A 48 18.92 -0.04 22.38
N ASP A 49 17.95 0.06 23.28
CA ASP A 49 17.72 -0.91 24.35
C ASP A 49 16.93 -2.14 23.85
N PRO A 50 17.45 -3.37 24.02
CA PRO A 50 16.75 -4.61 23.66
C PRO A 50 15.37 -4.74 24.31
N HIS A 51 15.18 -4.27 25.55
CA HIS A 51 13.87 -4.36 26.21
C HIS A 51 12.86 -3.39 25.57
N ALA A 52 13.28 -2.17 25.22
CA ALA A 52 12.45 -1.23 24.47
C ALA A 52 12.05 -1.78 23.10
N ARG A 53 12.97 -2.43 22.38
CA ARG A 53 12.66 -3.11 21.11
C ARG A 53 11.65 -4.25 21.30
N ALA A 54 11.83 -5.09 22.33
CA ALA A 54 10.91 -6.19 22.63
C ALA A 54 9.49 -5.70 22.96
N ARG A 55 9.33 -4.53 23.60
CA ARG A 55 8.02 -3.92 23.86
C ARG A 55 7.35 -3.37 22.61
N LEU A 56 8.12 -2.83 21.66
CA LEU A 56 7.61 -2.23 20.42
C LEU A 56 7.29 -3.27 19.33
N GLY A 57 7.97 -4.43 19.34
CA GLY A 57 7.79 -5.49 18.34
C GLY A 57 6.33 -5.92 18.13
N PRO A 58 5.57 -6.28 19.17
CA PRO A 58 4.17 -6.69 19.02
C PRO A 58 3.28 -5.61 18.41
N ALA A 59 3.48 -4.35 18.78
CA ALA A 59 2.71 -3.23 18.23
C ALA A 59 3.00 -3.05 16.73
N TYR A 60 4.28 -3.16 16.36
CA TYR A 60 4.71 -3.08 14.96
C TYR A 60 4.13 -4.22 14.10
N GLU A 61 4.18 -5.47 14.59
CA GLU A 61 3.59 -6.60 13.88
C GLU A 61 2.07 -6.46 13.73
N GLN A 62 1.39 -5.93 14.75
CA GLN A 62 -0.04 -5.67 14.65
C GLN A 62 -0.36 -4.58 13.63
N ALA A 63 0.40 -3.49 13.59
CA ALA A 63 0.24 -2.43 12.60
C ALA A 63 0.47 -2.97 11.18
N ARG A 64 1.48 -3.82 10.99
CA ARG A 64 1.73 -4.50 9.71
C ARG A 64 0.57 -5.38 9.26
N ALA A 65 0.04 -6.20 10.17
CA ALA A 65 -1.10 -7.07 9.86
C ALA A 65 -2.36 -6.25 9.47
N ARG A 66 -2.57 -5.10 10.12
CA ARG A 66 -3.64 -4.16 9.76
C ARG A 66 -3.42 -3.59 8.35
N ALA A 67 -2.21 -3.08 8.05
CA ALA A 67 -1.89 -2.55 6.73
C ALA A 67 -2.07 -3.60 5.61
N ALA A 68 -1.62 -4.84 5.84
CA ALA A 68 -1.84 -5.94 4.90
C ALA A 68 -3.34 -6.24 4.68
N SER A 69 -4.14 -6.21 5.74
CA SER A 69 -5.58 -6.45 5.68
C SER A 69 -6.31 -5.35 4.92
N GLU A 70 -5.97 -4.08 5.17
CA GLU A 70 -6.54 -2.93 4.47
C GLU A 70 -6.16 -2.93 2.98
N ARG A 71 -4.91 -3.30 2.68
CA ARG A 71 -4.43 -3.46 1.32
C ARG A 71 -5.22 -4.53 0.57
N LEU A 72 -5.40 -5.71 1.16
CA LEU A 72 -6.21 -6.77 0.58
C LEU A 72 -7.66 -6.31 0.35
N GLY A 73 -8.27 -5.63 1.32
CA GLY A 73 -9.61 -5.06 1.20
C GLY A 73 -9.74 -4.10 0.01
N LEU A 74 -8.75 -3.23 -0.19
CA LEU A 74 -8.70 -2.31 -1.33
C LEU A 74 -8.58 -3.04 -2.68
N LEU A 75 -7.75 -4.09 -2.76
CA LEU A 75 -7.61 -4.91 -3.97
C LEU A 75 -8.94 -5.59 -4.33
N ILE A 76 -9.61 -6.20 -3.35
CA ILE A 76 -10.91 -6.86 -3.55
C ILE A 76 -11.97 -5.87 -4.05
N GLN A 77 -12.05 -4.67 -3.46
CA GLN A 77 -13.00 -3.64 -3.90
C GLN A 77 -12.71 -3.16 -5.32
N ARG A 78 -11.43 -3.02 -5.69
CA ARG A 78 -11.02 -2.69 -7.06
C ARG A 78 -11.42 -3.77 -8.06
N GLU A 79 -11.24 -5.05 -7.73
CA GLU A 79 -11.68 -6.16 -8.59
C GLU A 79 -13.20 -6.19 -8.78
N ALA A 80 -13.95 -5.94 -7.71
CA ALA A 80 -15.42 -5.90 -7.74
C ALA A 80 -15.97 -4.80 -8.67
N ILE A 81 -15.17 -3.78 -9.00
CA ILE A 81 -15.52 -2.72 -9.96
C ILE A 81 -14.80 -2.86 -11.31
N GLY A 82 -14.09 -3.97 -11.55
CA GLY A 82 -13.45 -4.29 -12.83
C GLY A 82 -11.99 -3.83 -12.97
N LEU A 83 -11.38 -3.26 -11.93
CA LEU A 83 -9.98 -2.80 -11.94
C LEU A 83 -9.00 -3.92 -11.52
N ARG A 84 -8.86 -4.93 -12.40
CA ARG A 84 -8.10 -6.17 -12.15
C ARG A 84 -6.58 -6.07 -12.38
N HIS A 85 -6.05 -4.88 -12.68
CA HIS A 85 -4.61 -4.67 -12.85
C HIS A 85 -4.06 -3.94 -11.62
N HIS A 86 -3.38 -4.69 -10.75
CA HIS A 86 -2.96 -4.26 -9.42
C HIS A 86 -1.53 -3.69 -9.37
N ARG A 87 -0.84 -3.67 -10.51
CA ARG A 87 0.57 -3.27 -10.64
C ARG A 87 0.85 -1.87 -10.03
N ILE A 88 -0.12 -0.95 -10.11
CA ILE A 88 -0.01 0.40 -9.52
C ILE A 88 -0.12 0.36 -7.99
N VAL A 89 -1.00 -0.48 -7.43
CA VAL A 89 -1.18 -0.60 -5.97
C VAL A 89 0.04 -1.29 -5.35
N ASP A 90 0.62 -2.27 -6.04
CA ASP A 90 1.86 -2.91 -5.61
C ASP A 90 3.05 -1.94 -5.58
N GLN A 91 3.12 -1.02 -6.54
CA GLN A 91 4.17 0.00 -6.61
C GLN A 91 3.98 1.14 -5.61
N GLN A 92 2.73 1.56 -5.36
CA GLN A 92 2.43 2.66 -4.45
C GLN A 92 2.41 2.22 -2.98
N PHE A 93 2.08 0.96 -2.71
CA PHE A 93 1.93 0.43 -1.35
C PHE A 93 2.69 -0.90 -1.20
N PRO A 94 4.04 -0.85 -1.11
CA PRO A 94 4.85 -2.03 -0.87
C PRO A 94 4.60 -2.59 0.54
N GLU A 95 4.68 -3.91 0.68
CA GLU A 95 4.55 -4.56 1.98
C GLU A 95 5.75 -4.23 2.88
N PRO A 96 5.53 -3.78 4.13
CA PRO A 96 6.62 -3.42 5.01
C PRO A 96 7.43 -4.67 5.42
N PRO A 97 8.78 -4.62 5.39
CA PRO A 97 9.65 -5.79 5.43
C PRO A 97 9.69 -6.47 6.82
N PRO A 98 9.65 -7.81 6.92
CA PRO A 98 9.61 -8.55 8.18
C PRO A 98 10.76 -8.20 9.14
N LEU A 99 10.52 -8.25 10.46
CA LEU A 99 11.55 -7.99 11.49
C LEU A 99 12.73 -8.97 11.44
N THR A 100 12.61 -10.06 10.68
CA THR A 100 13.65 -11.10 10.49
C THR A 100 14.84 -10.64 9.62
N GLY A 101 14.80 -9.46 9.01
CA GLY A 101 15.98 -8.88 8.34
C GLY A 101 16.92 -8.22 9.34
N GLY A 102 18.20 -8.62 9.35
CA GLY A 102 19.27 -8.09 10.21
C GLY A 102 19.48 -6.56 10.16
N PRO A 103 20.54 -6.03 10.81
CA PRO A 103 20.65 -4.61 11.16
C PRO A 103 20.43 -3.71 9.94
N ARG A 104 19.34 -2.94 9.97
CA ARG A 104 18.95 -2.00 8.92
C ARG A 104 19.89 -0.79 8.97
N GLY A 105 20.95 -0.84 8.18
CA GLY A 105 21.79 0.32 7.89
C GLY A 105 21.06 1.35 7.02
N PRO A 106 21.38 2.64 7.11
CA PRO A 106 20.72 3.68 6.35
C PRO A 106 21.22 3.68 4.89
N GLY A 107 20.30 3.49 3.95
CA GLY A 107 20.44 3.94 2.57
C GLY A 107 21.32 3.10 1.64
N THR A 108 20.68 2.35 0.73
CA THR A 108 21.23 2.14 -0.62
C THR A 108 20.08 2.33 -1.60
N THR A 109 19.97 3.56 -2.09
CA THR A 109 19.43 3.84 -3.43
C THR A 109 20.45 3.29 -4.44
N ALA A 110 20.15 2.18 -5.09
CA ALA A 110 20.85 1.75 -6.30
C ALA A 110 19.89 1.89 -7.49
N SER A 111 19.73 3.15 -7.91
CA SER A 111 19.41 3.50 -9.29
C SER A 111 20.71 3.42 -10.10
N GLY A 112 20.66 2.85 -11.31
CA GLY A 112 21.72 3.08 -12.30
C GLY A 112 22.26 1.84 -13.02
N SER A 113 21.56 1.45 -14.08
CA SER A 113 22.13 1.20 -15.42
C SER A 113 23.44 0.42 -15.55
N ALA A 114 23.34 -0.85 -15.95
CA ALA A 114 24.36 -1.51 -16.76
C ALA A 114 23.78 -1.80 -18.15
N SER A 115 23.98 -0.88 -19.09
CA SER A 115 23.84 -1.14 -20.52
C SER A 115 24.83 -0.29 -21.28
N THR A 116 25.96 -0.90 -21.65
CA THR A 116 26.76 -0.46 -22.78
C THR A 116 27.51 -1.67 -23.31
N ALA A 117 27.05 -2.15 -24.46
CA ALA A 117 27.77 -3.08 -25.32
C ALA A 117 29.01 -2.39 -25.91
N PRO A 118 30.09 -3.12 -26.23
CA PRO A 118 31.11 -2.60 -27.13
C PRO A 118 30.79 -3.03 -28.58
N THR A 119 30.43 -2.04 -29.40
CA THR A 119 30.40 -2.14 -30.87
C THR A 119 31.63 -1.41 -31.44
N THR A 120 32.54 -2.23 -31.98
CA THR A 120 33.48 -2.02 -33.11
C THR A 120 34.61 -0.96 -33.13
N LEU A 121 35.73 -1.46 -33.71
CA LEU A 121 36.69 -0.85 -34.66
C LEU A 121 37.88 0.00 -34.14
N SER A 122 39.08 -0.57 -34.22
CA SER A 122 40.10 -0.24 -35.25
C SER A 122 41.20 -1.30 -35.29
#